data_AF-A0A965EPS1-F1
#
_entry.id   AF-A0A965EPS1-F1
#
_cell.length_a   1.000
_cell.length_b   1.000
_cell.length_c   1.000
_cell.angle_alpha   90.00
_cell.angle_beta   90.00
_cell.angle_gamma   90.00
#
_symmetry.space_group_name_H-M   'P 1'
#
loop_
_entity.id
_entity.type
_entity.pdbx_description
1 polymer ?
#
loop_
_entity_poly.entity_id
_entity_poly.type
_entity_poly.pdbx_seq_one_letter_code
_entity_poly.pdbx_strand_id
1 'polypeptide(L)'
;MAELRRTDFAPFVELCDAPAGMSAHIVYEAIDAGGPGSSSPAVVQETIRGDIGFDGLLFSDDICMKALSGPLGARVMSVLDAGCDLALHCDGDFDDMAAIAETCPPMRPESLVRLNSAAERMDDSDDFDADDAKRRISAFLEG
;
A
#
# COMPACT_ATOMS: atom_id res chain seq x y z
N MET A 1 -3.82 -9.11 -17.53
CA MET A 1 -5.02 -8.69 -16.77
C MET A 1 -5.92 -9.86 -16.35
N ALA A 2 -6.40 -10.71 -17.27
CA ALA A 2 -7.26 -11.85 -16.90
C ALA A 2 -6.62 -12.84 -15.91
N GLU A 3 -5.31 -13.09 -16.06
CA GLU A 3 -4.55 -13.92 -15.13
C GLU A 3 -4.45 -13.28 -13.74
N LEU A 4 -3.94 -12.04 -13.66
CA LEU A 4 -3.86 -11.26 -12.40
C LEU A 4 -5.20 -11.24 -11.64
N ARG A 5 -6.33 -11.03 -12.33
CA ARG A 5 -7.65 -11.05 -11.69
C ARG A 5 -8.00 -12.41 -11.09
N ARG A 6 -7.59 -13.50 -11.73
CA ARG A 6 -7.89 -14.87 -11.30
C ARG A 6 -6.99 -15.33 -10.15
N THR A 7 -5.76 -14.83 -10.07
CA THR A 7 -4.75 -15.27 -9.10
C THR A 7 -4.44 -14.18 -8.08
N ASP A 8 -3.70 -13.18 -8.51
CA ASP A 8 -3.05 -12.19 -7.65
C ASP A 8 -4.07 -11.29 -6.96
N PHE A 9 -5.12 -10.87 -7.66
CA PHE A 9 -6.14 -9.95 -7.12
C PHE A 9 -7.20 -10.68 -6.31
N ALA A 10 -7.39 -11.98 -6.52
CA ALA A 10 -8.41 -12.77 -5.80
C ALA A 10 -8.35 -12.59 -4.27
N PRO A 11 -7.20 -12.73 -3.59
CA PRO A 11 -7.14 -12.50 -2.15
C PRO A 11 -7.45 -11.04 -1.76
N PHE A 12 -7.07 -10.07 -2.57
CA PHE A 12 -7.33 -8.65 -2.28
C PHE A 12 -8.79 -8.26 -2.51
N VAL A 13 -9.49 -8.92 -3.44
CA VAL A 13 -10.94 -8.76 -3.62
C VAL A 13 -11.69 -9.30 -2.41
N GLU A 14 -11.29 -10.46 -1.90
CA GLU A 14 -11.90 -11.05 -0.69
C GLU A 14 -11.60 -10.25 0.59
N LEU A 15 -10.51 -9.48 0.60
CA LEU A 15 -10.07 -8.64 1.72
C LEU A 15 -10.21 -7.14 1.43
N CYS A 16 -11.08 -6.75 0.50
CA CYS A 16 -11.20 -5.36 0.07
C CYS A 16 -11.72 -4.42 1.17
N ASP A 17 -12.33 -4.99 2.22
CA ASP A 17 -12.82 -4.30 3.41
C ASP A 17 -11.78 -4.16 4.53
N ALA A 18 -10.54 -4.62 4.30
CA ALA A 18 -9.43 -4.45 5.22
C ALA A 18 -9.22 -2.97 5.56
N PRO A 19 -8.85 -2.63 6.81
CA PRO A 19 -8.70 -1.24 7.23
C PRO A 19 -7.56 -0.52 6.51
N ALA A 20 -6.54 -1.28 6.11
CA ALA A 20 -5.30 -0.75 5.56
C ALA A 20 -4.67 -1.72 4.55
N GLY A 21 -3.92 -1.18 3.59
CA GLY A 21 -3.19 -1.92 2.59
C GLY A 21 -1.93 -1.19 2.13
N MET A 22 -0.99 -1.94 1.56
CA MET A 22 0.27 -1.42 1.01
C MET A 22 0.34 -1.67 -0.50
N SER A 23 0.72 -0.64 -1.27
CA SER A 23 0.98 -0.78 -2.71
C SER A 23 2.46 -1.00 -2.99
N ALA A 24 2.79 -2.02 -3.79
CA ALA A 24 4.17 -2.44 -4.06
C ALA A 24 4.83 -1.68 -5.22
N HIS A 25 6.15 -1.57 -5.18
CA HIS A 25 6.98 -1.04 -6.28
C HIS A 25 7.22 -2.08 -7.40
N ILE A 26 6.15 -2.65 -7.96
CA ILE A 26 6.21 -3.68 -9.01
C ILE A 26 5.65 -3.12 -10.32
N VAL A 27 6.33 -3.40 -11.44
CA VAL A 27 5.82 -3.06 -12.78
C VAL A 27 4.83 -4.14 -13.20
N TYR A 28 3.58 -3.73 -13.45
CA TYR A 28 2.54 -4.62 -13.96
C TYR A 28 2.37 -4.35 -15.45
N GLU A 29 3.18 -4.98 -16.31
CA GLU A 29 3.19 -4.72 -17.76
C GLU A 29 1.81 -4.85 -18.43
N ALA A 30 0.94 -5.70 -17.87
CA ALA A 30 -0.42 -5.89 -18.35
C ALA A 30 -1.42 -4.78 -17.96
N ILE A 31 -0.99 -3.78 -17.18
CA ILE A 31 -1.78 -2.64 -16.70
C ILE A 31 -1.06 -1.35 -17.08
N ASP A 32 0.18 -1.20 -16.60
CA ASP A 32 1.05 -0.06 -16.87
C ASP A 32 2.51 -0.51 -16.92
N ALA A 33 3.09 -0.47 -18.13
CA ALA A 33 4.50 -0.78 -18.36
C ALA A 33 5.42 0.43 -18.16
N GLY A 34 4.87 1.62 -17.89
CA GLY A 34 5.60 2.88 -17.77
C GLY A 34 6.36 3.05 -16.45
N GLY A 35 5.99 2.30 -15.41
CA GLY A 35 6.67 2.39 -14.12
C GLY A 35 6.04 1.52 -13.03
N PRO A 36 6.57 1.63 -11.79
CA PRO A 36 6.08 0.86 -10.65
C PRO A 36 4.62 1.19 -10.29
N GLY A 37 3.87 0.17 -9.90
CA GLY A 37 2.44 0.24 -9.63
C GLY A 37 2.06 1.23 -8.53
N SER A 38 2.87 1.36 -7.49
CA SER A 38 2.68 2.37 -6.44
C SER A 38 2.65 3.83 -6.94
N SER A 39 3.26 4.09 -8.09
CA SER A 39 3.30 5.41 -8.75
C SER A 39 2.46 5.47 -10.03
N SER A 40 1.63 4.45 -10.29
CA SER A 40 0.77 4.37 -11.46
C SER A 40 -0.69 4.64 -11.08
N PRO A 41 -1.33 5.71 -11.62
CA PRO A 41 -2.76 5.93 -11.42
C PRO A 41 -3.63 4.79 -11.93
N ALA A 42 -3.22 4.09 -12.99
CA ALA A 42 -3.97 2.94 -13.52
C ALA A 42 -3.95 1.75 -12.54
N VAL A 43 -2.81 1.50 -11.88
CA VAL A 43 -2.73 0.48 -10.84
C VAL A 43 -3.50 0.93 -9.59
N VAL A 44 -3.27 2.15 -9.10
CA VAL A 44 -3.86 2.58 -7.83
C VAL A 44 -5.35 2.90 -7.95
N GLN A 45 -5.75 3.79 -8.86
CA GLN A 45 -7.14 4.23 -8.96
C GLN A 45 -8.01 3.21 -9.69
N GLU A 46 -7.58 2.75 -10.87
CA GLU A 46 -8.44 1.89 -11.69
C GLU A 46 -8.45 0.45 -11.17
N THR A 47 -7.28 -0.06 -10.73
CA THR A 47 -7.19 -1.46 -10.28
C THR A 47 -7.46 -1.62 -8.78
N ILE A 48 -6.71 -0.95 -7.89
CA ILE A 48 -6.87 -1.13 -6.44
C ILE A 48 -8.20 -0.54 -5.95
N ARG A 49 -8.49 0.74 -6.27
CA ARG A 49 -9.75 1.39 -5.85
C ARG A 49 -10.96 0.94 -6.69
N GLY A 50 -10.76 0.71 -7.99
CA GLY A 50 -11.82 0.33 -8.93
C GLY A 50 -12.11 -1.17 -8.95
N ASP A 51 -11.24 -1.95 -9.61
CA ASP A 51 -11.46 -3.37 -9.86
C ASP A 51 -11.49 -4.23 -8.59
N ILE A 52 -10.57 -3.99 -7.66
CA ILE A 52 -10.49 -4.69 -6.37
C ILE A 52 -11.52 -4.14 -5.39
N GLY A 53 -11.88 -2.86 -5.52
CA GLY A 53 -12.84 -2.18 -4.65
C GLY A 53 -12.30 -1.84 -3.27
N PHE A 54 -10.97 -1.79 -3.09
CA PHE A 54 -10.36 -1.47 -1.80
C PHE A 54 -10.54 0.02 -1.47
N ASP A 55 -11.23 0.33 -0.37
CA ASP A 55 -11.48 1.72 0.06
C ASP A 55 -10.75 2.10 1.38
N GLY A 56 -10.03 1.16 1.99
CA GLY A 56 -9.24 1.40 3.20
C GLY A 56 -8.04 2.34 3.00
N LEU A 57 -7.29 2.58 4.07
CA LEU A 57 -6.07 3.39 4.03
C LEU A 57 -5.00 2.71 3.16
N LEU A 58 -4.52 3.39 2.11
CA LEU A 58 -3.48 2.85 1.23
C LEU A 58 -2.17 3.59 1.41
N PHE A 59 -1.12 2.91 1.84
CA PHE A 59 0.24 3.47 1.85
C PHE A 59 1.08 2.89 0.72
N SER A 60 2.06 3.66 0.26
CA SER A 60 3.11 3.13 -0.60
C SER A 60 4.01 2.15 0.16
N ASP A 61 4.68 1.28 -0.58
CA ASP A 61 5.94 0.67 -0.14
C ASP A 61 7.00 1.75 0.11
N ASP A 62 8.14 1.36 0.67
CA ASP A 62 9.19 2.29 1.11
C ASP A 62 9.85 3.05 -0.06
N ILE A 63 9.66 4.37 -0.08
CA ILE A 63 10.16 5.25 -1.15
C ILE A 63 11.70 5.35 -1.19
N CYS A 64 12.36 4.96 -0.10
CA CYS A 64 13.81 4.91 -0.02
C CYS A 64 14.39 3.76 -0.87
N MET A 65 13.56 2.75 -1.18
CA MET A 65 13.95 1.68 -2.08
C MET A 65 14.31 2.21 -3.46
N LYS A 66 15.30 1.57 -4.09
CA LYS A 66 15.83 1.95 -5.42
C LYS A 66 14.89 1.61 -6.58
N ALA A 67 13.64 1.25 -6.30
CA ALA A 67 12.63 0.90 -7.30
C ALA A 67 11.98 2.15 -7.92
N LEU A 68 11.92 3.27 -7.18
CA LEU A 68 11.49 4.56 -7.68
C LEU A 68 12.69 5.41 -8.10
N SER A 69 12.53 6.18 -9.19
CA SER A 69 13.59 7.02 -9.76
C SER A 69 13.40 8.49 -9.44
N GLY A 70 14.50 9.26 -9.49
CA GLY A 70 14.50 10.69 -9.25
C GLY A 70 14.73 11.11 -7.79
N PRO A 71 14.67 12.42 -7.50
CA PRO A 71 14.82 12.98 -6.15
C PRO A 71 13.71 12.50 -5.20
N LEU A 72 14.00 12.46 -3.90
CA LEU A 72 13.10 11.90 -2.90
C LEU A 72 11.72 12.57 -2.87
N GLY A 73 11.65 13.90 -2.91
CA GLY A 73 10.38 14.63 -3.00
C GLY A 73 9.55 14.28 -4.24
N ALA A 74 10.21 14.02 -5.39
CA ALA A 74 9.51 13.58 -6.60
C ALA A 74 8.94 12.17 -6.47
N ARG A 75 9.59 11.28 -5.70
CA ARG A 75 9.09 9.93 -5.40
C ARG A 75 7.88 9.98 -4.46
N VAL A 76 7.91 10.86 -3.46
CA VAL A 76 6.75 11.11 -2.57
C VAL A 76 5.57 11.59 -3.40
N MET A 77 5.78 12.61 -4.24
CA MET A 77 4.71 13.14 -5.08
C MET A 77 4.17 12.09 -6.04
N SER A 78 5.02 11.26 -6.65
CA SER A 78 4.54 10.27 -7.63
C SER A 78 3.61 9.22 -7.02
N VAL A 79 3.85 8.76 -5.79
CA VAL A 79 2.96 7.79 -5.13
C VAL A 79 1.68 8.44 -4.58
N LEU A 80 1.76 9.69 -4.10
CA LEU A 80 0.59 10.44 -3.63
C LEU A 80 -0.34 10.81 -4.80
N ASP A 81 0.24 11.29 -5.91
CA ASP A 81 -0.47 11.66 -7.14
C ASP A 81 -1.11 10.43 -7.81
N ALA A 82 -0.47 9.27 -7.71
CA ALA A 82 -1.06 8.00 -8.16
C ALA A 82 -2.31 7.63 -7.34
N GLY A 83 -2.40 8.05 -6.07
CA GLY A 83 -3.57 7.82 -5.23
C GLY A 83 -3.30 7.15 -3.90
N CYS A 84 -2.04 6.88 -3.54
CA CYS A 84 -1.73 6.45 -2.19
C CYS A 84 -2.11 7.58 -1.21
N ASP A 85 -2.64 7.21 -0.04
CA ASP A 85 -2.98 8.14 1.03
C ASP A 85 -1.73 8.58 1.82
N LEU A 86 -0.71 7.73 1.85
CA LEU A 86 0.52 7.91 2.59
C LEU A 86 1.73 7.43 1.77
N ALA A 87 2.82 8.20 1.80
CA ALA A 87 4.12 7.77 1.31
C ALA A 87 4.97 7.32 2.51
N LEU A 88 5.50 6.09 2.47
CA LEU A 88 6.35 5.57 3.55
C LEU A 88 7.83 5.89 3.28
N HIS A 89 8.49 6.50 4.26
CA HIS A 89 9.94 6.74 4.29
C HIS A 89 10.51 6.02 5.51
N CYS A 90 11.26 4.94 5.30
CA CYS A 90 11.69 4.05 6.38
C CYS A 90 13.15 4.26 6.83
N ASP A 91 13.97 4.98 6.06
CA ASP A 91 15.40 5.15 6.36
C ASP A 91 15.68 6.01 7.61
N GLY A 92 14.73 6.88 8.00
CA GLY A 92 14.82 7.69 9.21
C GLY A 92 15.90 8.78 9.18
N ASP A 93 16.49 9.06 8.02
CA ASP A 93 17.43 10.17 7.83
C ASP A 93 16.71 11.53 7.97
N PHE A 94 17.24 12.40 8.82
CA PHE A 94 16.58 13.66 9.17
C PHE A 94 16.63 14.69 8.03
N ASP A 95 17.73 14.74 7.30
CA ASP A 95 17.88 15.71 6.20
C ASP A 95 16.93 15.34 5.06
N ASP A 96 16.79 14.04 4.79
CA ASP A 96 15.79 13.51 3.86
C ASP A 96 14.35 13.80 4.32
N MET A 97 14.02 13.56 5.59
CA MET A 97 12.71 13.89 6.15
C MET A 97 12.39 15.40 6.04
N ALA A 98 13.37 16.27 6.31
CA ALA A 98 13.22 17.71 6.15
C ALA A 98 12.97 18.10 4.69
N ALA A 99 13.75 17.54 3.75
CA ALA A 99 13.56 17.78 2.31
C ALA A 99 12.22 17.26 1.78
N ILE A 100 11.75 16.11 2.28
CA ILE A 100 10.40 15.61 1.98
C ILE A 100 9.35 16.59 2.48
N ALA A 101 9.45 17.06 3.72
CA ALA A 101 8.46 17.95 4.32
C ALA A 101 8.29 19.28 3.57
N GLU A 102 9.32 19.74 2.85
CA GLU A 102 9.25 20.93 1.99
C GLU A 102 8.36 20.73 0.75
N THR A 103 8.21 19.49 0.29
CA THR A 103 7.51 19.15 -0.97
C THR A 103 6.22 18.35 -0.75
N CYS A 104 6.10 17.66 0.38
CA CYS A 104 4.95 16.84 0.72
C CYS A 104 3.73 17.73 1.05
N PRO A 105 2.62 17.57 0.32
CA PRO A 105 1.41 18.34 0.60
C PRO A 105 0.76 17.87 1.91
N PRO A 106 -0.09 18.71 2.53
CA PRO A 106 -0.96 18.25 3.59
C PRO A 106 -1.80 17.05 3.13
N MET A 107 -2.07 16.14 4.05
CA MET A 107 -2.93 14.99 3.79
C MET A 107 -4.30 15.43 3.25
N ARG A 108 -4.77 14.74 2.21
CA ARG A 108 -6.08 15.02 1.59
C ARG A 108 -7.22 14.68 2.58
N PRO A 109 -8.35 15.40 2.54
CA PRO A 109 -9.48 15.13 3.44
C PRO A 109 -9.97 13.67 3.41
N GLU A 110 -10.07 13.07 2.24
CA GLU A 110 -10.45 11.67 2.06
C GLU A 110 -9.44 10.69 2.66
N SER A 111 -8.14 11.00 2.54
CA SER A 111 -7.07 10.20 3.13
C SER A 111 -7.11 10.28 4.66
N LEU A 112 -7.47 11.44 5.23
CA LEU A 112 -7.65 11.59 6.67
C LEU A 112 -8.85 10.78 7.20
N VAL A 113 -9.95 10.73 6.45
CA VAL A 113 -11.11 9.88 6.79
C VAL A 113 -10.71 8.40 6.82
N ARG A 114 -9.96 7.95 5.81
CA ARG A 114 -9.43 6.57 5.76
C ARG A 114 -8.47 6.28 6.90
N LEU A 115 -7.57 7.22 7.23
CA LEU A 115 -6.64 7.08 8.35
C LEU A 115 -7.38 6.88 9.68
N ASN A 116 -8.36 7.72 9.97
CA ASN A 116 -9.13 7.63 11.20
C ASN A 116 -9.94 6.32 11.26
N SER A 117 -10.60 5.96 10.15
CA SER A 117 -11.37 4.70 10.06
C SER A 117 -10.48 3.47 10.25
N ALA A 118 -9.25 3.51 9.72
CA ALA A 118 -8.29 2.44 9.90
C ALA A 118 -7.79 2.35 11.35
N ALA A 119 -7.51 3.49 12.00
CA ALA A 119 -7.05 3.55 13.38
C ALA A 119 -8.07 2.97 14.36
N GLU A 120 -9.37 3.26 14.18
CA GLU A 120 -10.45 2.72 15.02
C GLU A 120 -10.54 1.19 14.95
N ARG A 121 -10.20 0.59 13.80
CA ARG A 121 -10.27 -0.86 13.59
C ARG A 121 -9.00 -1.60 14.00
N MET A 122 -7.89 -0.89 14.21
CA MET A 122 -6.62 -1.47 14.63
C MET A 122 -6.50 -1.63 16.15
N ASP A 123 -7.35 -0.96 16.94
CA ASP A 123 -7.36 -1.06 18.40
C ASP A 123 -8.08 -2.32 18.93
N ASP A 124 -8.74 -3.07 18.05
CA ASP A 124 -9.50 -4.28 18.37
C ASP A 124 -8.66 -5.58 18.27
N SER A 125 -7.33 -5.49 18.28
CA SER A 125 -6.48 -6.68 18.17
C SER A 125 -6.48 -7.47 19.48
N ASP A 126 -7.07 -8.68 19.44
CA ASP A 126 -6.91 -9.68 20.50
C ASP A 126 -5.42 -10.01 20.74
N ASP A 127 -5.08 -10.44 21.96
CA ASP A 127 -3.75 -10.96 22.28
C ASP A 127 -3.39 -12.11 21.32
N PHE A 128 -2.22 -12.00 20.69
CA PHE A 128 -1.74 -13.01 19.74
C PHE A 128 -1.06 -14.19 20.46
N ASP A 129 -1.71 -15.36 20.46
CA ASP A 129 -1.07 -16.62 20.89
C ASP A 129 -0.18 -17.17 19.78
N ALA A 130 1.11 -16.84 19.86
CA ALA A 130 2.12 -17.29 18.92
C ALA A 130 2.29 -18.82 18.86
N ASP A 131 2.04 -19.53 19.96
CA ASP A 131 2.20 -20.99 19.98
C ASP A 131 1.00 -21.69 19.36
N ASP A 132 -0.21 -21.15 19.53
CA ASP A 132 -1.39 -21.62 18.81
C ASP A 132 -1.27 -21.40 17.30
N ALA A 133 -0.84 -20.21 16.89
CA ALA A 133 -0.60 -19.91 15.49
C ALA A 133 0.40 -20.89 14.85
N LYS A 134 1.51 -21.20 15.53
CA LYS A 134 2.49 -22.21 15.07
C LYS A 134 1.84 -23.59 14.91
N ARG A 135 1.06 -24.05 15.89
CA ARG A 135 0.37 -25.35 15.82
C ARG A 135 -0.56 -25.43 14.60
N ARG A 136 -1.32 -24.38 14.32
CA ARG A 136 -2.25 -24.30 13.17
C ARG A 136 -1.51 -24.35 11.84
N ILE A 137 -0.40 -23.62 11.71
CA ILE A 137 0.44 -23.62 10.49
C ILE A 137 1.07 -25.00 10.26
N SER A 138 1.67 -25.61 11.29
CA SER A 138 2.25 -26.95 11.19
C SER A 138 1.21 -27.98 10.74
N ALA A 139 0.02 -27.96 11.34
CA ALA A 139 -1.06 -28.87 10.96
C ALA A 139 -1.54 -28.69 9.51
N PHE A 140 -1.51 -27.46 8.98
CA PHE A 140 -1.87 -27.17 7.59
C PHE A 140 -0.80 -27.63 6.60
N LEU A 141 0.49 -27.50 6.94
CA LEU A 141 1.61 -27.87 6.06
C LEU A 141 1.90 -29.38 6.05
N GLU A 142 1.51 -30.11 7.10
CA GLU A 142 1.69 -31.55 7.22
C GLU A 142 0.52 -32.37 6.62
N GLY A 143 -0.57 -31.72 6.19
CA GLY A 143 -1.73 -32.33 5.52
C GLY A 143 -1.72 -32.13 4.01
#